data_AF-A0AAU8ID33-F1
#
_entry.id   AF-A0AAU8ID33-F1
#
_cell.length_a   1.000
_cell.length_b   1.000
_cell.length_c   1.000
_cell.angle_alpha   90.00
_cell.angle_beta   90.00
_cell.angle_gamma   90.00
#
_symmetry.space_group_name_H-M   'P 1'
#
loop_
_entity.id
_entity.type
_entity.pdbx_description
1 polymer ?
#
loop_
_entity_poly.entity_id
_entity_poly.type
_entity_poly.pdbx_seq_one_letter_code
_entity_poly.pdbx_strand_id
1 'polypeptide(L)'
;MSFVSIIASDQWASVVSDNHLVDMNKQGKIVVRPGSKPSALRISDSQIICCTGSASALREIRENFLFRDEAYKISQDQWDWLTTRIRRIPHQVQDVLLAVVDHSQKMTCQMISNQPGDTWHRLYPEGERLAALYMAGRGVDEYQIRQISAECSRLIRKSGKNSVEQVSSAQKALNKFAGDLDHTIGTRTFLLHV
;
A
#
# COMPACT_ATOMS: atom_id res chain seq x y z
N MET A 1 -5.37 -11.63 -6.39
CA MET A 1 -4.02 -11.44 -5.83
C MET A 1 -3.99 -10.14 -5.04
N SER A 2 -3.04 -10.00 -4.12
CA SER A 2 -2.81 -8.80 -3.31
C SER A 2 -1.61 -8.05 -3.84
N PHE A 3 -1.80 -6.81 -4.27
CA PHE A 3 -0.71 -5.94 -4.74
C PHE A 3 -0.78 -4.61 -4.01
N VAL A 4 0.35 -4.20 -3.45
CA VAL A 4 0.55 -2.87 -2.88
C VAL A 4 1.76 -2.22 -3.50
N SER A 5 1.60 -0.99 -3.98
CA SER A 5 2.72 -0.14 -4.39
C SER A 5 2.67 1.18 -3.67
N ILE A 6 3.78 1.61 -3.11
CA ILE A 6 3.96 2.95 -2.56
C ILE A 6 4.99 3.65 -3.43
N ILE A 7 4.69 4.87 -3.88
CA ILE A 7 5.67 5.78 -4.48
C ILE A 7 5.58 7.07 -3.68
N ALA A 8 6.70 7.53 -3.13
CA ALA A 8 6.72 8.67 -2.24
C ALA A 8 7.92 9.58 -2.49
N SER A 9 7.72 10.88 -2.23
CA SER A 9 8.75 11.89 -2.03
C SER A 9 8.73 12.30 -0.55
N ASP A 10 9.62 13.21 -0.16
CA ASP A 10 9.59 13.82 1.17
C ASP A 10 8.35 14.72 1.40
N GLN A 11 7.59 15.07 0.34
CA GLN A 11 6.41 15.91 0.40
C GLN A 11 5.07 15.18 0.27
N TRP A 12 5.07 13.98 -0.30
CA TRP A 12 3.83 13.31 -0.66
C TRP A 12 4.06 11.82 -0.86
N ALA A 13 3.00 11.03 -0.73
CA ALA A 13 3.00 9.61 -1.02
C ALA A 13 1.76 9.25 -1.84
N SER A 14 1.94 8.33 -2.77
CA SER A 14 0.89 7.73 -3.60
C SER A 14 0.92 6.24 -3.32
N VAL A 15 -0.22 5.68 -2.91
CA VAL A 15 -0.35 4.27 -2.54
C VAL A 15 -1.41 3.61 -3.40
N VAL A 16 -1.07 2.51 -4.05
CA VAL A 16 -2.03 1.59 -4.64
C VAL A 16 -2.20 0.38 -3.74
N SER A 17 -3.44 -0.01 -3.49
CA SER A 17 -3.79 -1.28 -2.86
C SER A 17 -5.04 -1.87 -3.51
N ASP A 18 -4.93 -3.03 -4.16
CA ASP A 18 -6.06 -3.69 -4.87
C ASP A 18 -6.86 -2.76 -5.80
N ASN A 19 -6.21 -2.10 -6.75
CA ASN A 19 -6.82 -1.09 -7.64
C ASN A 19 -7.29 0.21 -6.98
N HIS A 20 -7.06 0.41 -5.68
CA HIS A 20 -7.41 1.65 -4.99
C HIS A 20 -6.20 2.55 -4.89
N LEU A 21 -6.31 3.74 -5.46
CA LEU A 21 -5.29 4.76 -5.40
C LEU A 21 -5.60 5.76 -4.29
N VAL A 22 -4.63 5.97 -3.43
CA VAL A 22 -4.67 6.91 -2.33
C VAL A 22 -3.46 7.83 -2.38
N ASP A 23 -3.70 9.10 -2.67
CA ASP A 23 -2.67 10.13 -2.67
C ASP A 23 -2.70 10.90 -1.35
N MET A 24 -1.56 11.09 -0.70
CA MET A 24 -1.35 11.90 0.51
C MET A 24 -0.34 13.00 0.23
N ASN A 25 -0.68 14.25 0.56
CA ASN A 25 0.23 15.40 0.44
C ASN A 25 0.63 15.96 1.81
N LYS A 26 1.53 16.95 1.82
CA LYS A 26 2.03 17.59 3.05
C LYS A 26 0.97 18.17 3.97
N GLN A 27 -0.16 18.59 3.43
CA GLN A 27 -1.27 19.15 4.20
C GLN A 27 -2.20 18.05 4.74
N GLY A 28 -1.85 16.78 4.60
CA GLY A 28 -2.70 15.67 5.01
C GLY A 28 -3.98 15.53 4.20
N LYS A 29 -4.09 16.27 3.08
CA LYS A 29 -5.26 16.23 2.21
C LYS A 29 -5.15 15.00 1.34
N ILE A 30 -5.93 13.99 1.71
CA ILE A 30 -5.98 12.72 1.01
C ILE A 30 -7.03 12.80 -0.09
N VAL A 31 -6.64 12.46 -1.32
CA VAL A 31 -7.59 12.26 -2.42
C VAL A 31 -7.74 10.77 -2.64
N VAL A 32 -8.68 10.15 -1.92
CA VAL A 32 -9.11 8.78 -2.24
C VAL A 32 -9.89 8.84 -3.54
N ARG A 33 -9.37 8.23 -4.61
CA ARG A 33 -10.11 8.15 -5.87
C ARG A 33 -11.03 6.91 -5.84
N PRO A 34 -12.33 7.03 -6.17
CA PRO A 34 -13.29 5.97 -5.92
C PRO A 34 -13.00 4.70 -6.72
N GLY A 35 -13.11 3.57 -6.01
CA GLY A 35 -13.13 2.18 -6.46
C GLY A 35 -13.85 1.36 -5.38
N SER A 36 -14.48 0.25 -5.75
CA SER A 36 -15.30 -0.54 -4.83
C SER A 36 -14.48 -1.55 -4.03
N LYS A 37 -13.91 -1.10 -2.90
CA LYS A 37 -13.62 -1.80 -1.61
C LYS A 37 -12.44 -1.10 -0.91
N PRO A 38 -12.64 -0.34 0.20
CA PRO A 38 -11.56 0.45 0.79
C PRO A 38 -10.58 -0.44 1.53
N SER A 39 -9.53 -0.92 0.86
CA SER A 39 -8.35 -1.57 1.44
C SER A 39 -7.41 -0.55 2.12
N ALA A 40 -7.79 0.73 2.14
CA ALA A 40 -7.07 1.81 2.78
C ALA A 40 -7.93 2.48 3.86
N LEU A 41 -7.31 2.81 4.98
CA LEU A 41 -7.88 3.46 6.15
C LEU A 41 -7.09 4.73 6.42
N ARG A 42 -7.78 5.86 6.42
CA ARG A 42 -7.23 7.11 6.95
C ARG A 42 -7.40 7.08 8.46
N ILE A 43 -6.28 7.10 9.19
CA ILE A 43 -6.30 7.03 10.67
C ILE A 43 -5.98 8.40 11.30
N SER A 44 -5.36 9.30 10.54
CA SER A 44 -5.28 10.72 10.89
C SER A 44 -5.16 11.57 9.63
N ASP A 45 -5.05 12.89 9.80
CA ASP A 45 -4.77 13.78 8.66
C ASP A 45 -3.45 13.42 7.98
N SER A 46 -2.46 12.90 8.71
CA SER A 46 -1.12 12.64 8.18
C SER A 46 -0.74 11.16 8.09
N GLN A 47 -1.70 10.25 8.32
CA GLN A 47 -1.41 8.81 8.34
C GLN A 47 -2.48 7.95 7.66
N ILE A 48 -1.99 6.93 6.97
CA ILE A 48 -2.80 5.96 6.23
C ILE A 48 -2.30 4.54 6.53
N ILE A 49 -3.23 3.62 6.74
CA ILE A 49 -2.96 2.19 6.77
C ILE A 49 -3.65 1.55 5.57
N CYS A 50 -2.92 0.80 4.76
CA CYS A 50 -3.48 -0.03 3.70
C CYS A 50 -3.31 -1.51 4.07
N CYS A 51 -4.39 -2.29 4.01
CA CYS A 51 -4.35 -3.73 4.19
C CYS A 51 -5.11 -4.40 3.03
N THR A 52 -4.39 -5.13 2.18
CA THR A 52 -4.95 -5.98 1.11
C THR A 52 -4.90 -7.44 1.53
N GLY A 53 -5.76 -8.24 0.92
CA GLY A 53 -5.70 -9.68 1.06
C GLY A 53 -6.36 -10.18 2.33
N SER A 54 -6.99 -9.32 3.15
CA SER A 54 -7.86 -9.77 4.22
C SER A 54 -8.84 -8.71 4.67
N ALA A 55 -10.13 -8.92 4.38
CA ALA A 55 -11.19 -8.04 4.85
C ALA A 55 -11.40 -8.12 6.37
N SER A 56 -11.18 -9.29 6.98
CA SER A 56 -11.29 -9.48 8.43
C SER A 56 -10.18 -8.73 9.17
N ALA A 57 -8.92 -8.86 8.73
CA ALA A 57 -7.80 -8.13 9.32
C ALA A 57 -8.00 -6.62 9.18
N LEU A 58 -8.40 -6.15 7.99
CA LEU A 58 -8.70 -4.74 7.75
C LEU A 58 -9.83 -4.22 8.64
N ARG A 59 -10.88 -5.01 8.88
CA ARG A 59 -11.98 -4.66 9.79
C ARG A 59 -11.46 -4.49 11.22
N GLU A 60 -10.67 -5.45 11.71
CA GLU A 60 -10.07 -5.37 13.05
C GLU A 60 -9.15 -4.16 13.19
N ILE A 61 -8.34 -3.86 12.17
CA ILE A 61 -7.48 -2.65 12.14
C ILE A 61 -8.35 -1.40 12.24
N ARG A 62 -9.43 -1.30 11.45
CA ARG A 62 -10.34 -0.15 11.48
C ARG A 62 -10.96 0.08 12.86
N GLU A 63 -11.31 -0.98 13.57
CA GLU A 63 -11.90 -0.90 14.91
C GLU A 63 -10.90 -0.37 15.96
N ASN A 64 -9.59 -0.57 15.74
CA ASN A 64 -8.53 -0.18 16.68
C ASN A 64 -7.83 1.15 16.30
N PHE A 65 -7.84 1.51 15.02
CA PHE A 65 -7.26 2.75 14.49
C PHE A 65 -8.36 3.59 13.86
N LEU A 66 -9.21 4.16 14.72
CA LEU A 66 -10.22 5.13 14.30
C LEU A 66 -9.56 6.42 13.81
N PHE A 67 -10.26 7.15 12.96
CA PHE A 67 -9.80 8.47 12.54
C PHE A 67 -9.74 9.42 13.75
N ARG A 68 -8.65 10.18 13.85
CA ARG A 68 -8.51 11.33 14.75
C ARG A 68 -7.66 12.41 14.09
N ASP A 69 -7.85 13.66 14.47
CA ASP A 69 -7.14 14.78 13.82
C ASP A 69 -5.62 14.68 14.01
N GLU A 70 -5.18 14.31 15.22
CA GLU A 70 -3.76 14.15 15.54
C GLU A 70 -3.16 12.80 15.13
N ALA A 71 -1.91 12.82 14.68
CA ALA A 71 -1.20 11.59 14.33
C ALA A 71 -1.09 10.60 15.50
N TYR A 72 -1.26 9.31 15.20
CA TYR A 72 -0.90 8.19 16.05
C TYR A 72 0.61 8.15 16.27
N LYS A 73 1.04 8.14 17.53
CA LYS A 73 2.38 7.68 17.90
C LYS A 73 2.34 6.15 17.92
N ILE A 74 2.55 5.52 16.77
CA ILE A 74 2.46 4.05 16.66
C ILE A 74 3.59 3.42 17.49
N SER A 75 3.24 2.89 18.67
CA SER A 75 4.19 2.25 19.59
C SER A 75 4.65 0.89 19.07
N GLN A 76 5.72 0.34 19.64
CA GLN A 76 6.17 -1.02 19.29
C GLN A 76 5.05 -2.06 19.49
N ASP A 77 4.30 -1.98 20.59
CA ASP A 77 3.15 -2.86 20.83
C ASP A 77 2.09 -2.76 19.73
N GLN A 78 1.86 -1.57 19.18
CA GLN A 78 0.93 -1.38 18.08
C GLN A 78 1.47 -1.95 16.75
N TRP A 79 2.78 -1.81 16.49
CA TRP A 79 3.44 -2.48 15.36
C TRP A 79 3.35 -4.01 15.46
N ASP A 80 3.60 -4.55 16.66
CA ASP A 80 3.53 -5.98 16.92
C ASP A 80 2.09 -6.49 16.83
N TRP A 81 1.12 -5.70 17.30
CA TRP A 81 -0.30 -5.99 17.15
C TRP A 81 -0.70 -6.06 15.68
N LEU A 82 -0.34 -5.05 14.86
CA LEU A 82 -0.61 -5.02 13.43
C LEU A 82 0.00 -6.24 12.72
N THR A 83 1.25 -6.55 13.03
CA THR A 83 1.97 -7.73 12.51
C THR A 83 1.26 -9.03 12.89
N THR A 84 0.82 -9.15 14.13
CA THR A 84 0.09 -10.31 14.64
C THR A 84 -1.23 -10.50 13.88
N ARG A 85 -1.96 -9.42 13.55
CA ARG A 85 -3.25 -9.52 12.86
C ARG A 85 -3.11 -10.13 11.48
N ILE A 86 -2.14 -9.68 10.70
CA ILE A 86 -1.94 -10.22 9.35
C ILE A 86 -1.36 -11.63 9.36
N ARG A 87 -0.46 -11.95 10.32
CA ARG A 87 0.19 -13.26 10.42
C ARG A 87 -0.71 -14.38 10.95
N ARG A 88 -1.85 -14.05 11.58
CA ARG A 88 -2.88 -15.05 11.94
C ARG A 88 -3.46 -15.75 10.72
N ILE A 89 -3.39 -15.12 9.55
CA ILE A 89 -3.87 -15.67 8.30
C ILE A 89 -2.73 -16.50 7.71
N PRO A 90 -2.87 -17.82 7.56
CA PRO A 90 -1.81 -18.66 7.05
C PRO A 90 -1.40 -18.21 5.64
N HIS A 91 -0.13 -17.86 5.46
CA HIS A 91 0.41 -17.43 4.16
C HIS A 91 0.14 -18.44 3.04
N GLN A 92 0.11 -19.74 3.37
CA GLN A 92 -0.21 -20.82 2.42
C GLN A 92 -1.64 -20.73 1.86
N VAL A 93 -2.57 -20.15 2.63
CA VAL A 93 -3.98 -20.00 2.25
C VAL A 93 -4.17 -18.68 1.51
N GLN A 94 -3.60 -17.59 2.02
CA GLN A 94 -3.86 -16.26 1.50
C GLN A 94 -2.70 -15.31 1.80
N ASP A 95 -2.35 -14.49 0.80
CA ASP A 95 -1.37 -13.42 0.95
C ASP A 95 -2.08 -12.20 1.54
N VAL A 96 -1.46 -11.61 2.56
CA VAL A 96 -1.95 -10.40 3.22
C VAL A 96 -0.80 -9.43 3.28
N LEU A 97 -1.01 -8.23 2.74
CA LEU A 97 -0.01 -7.18 2.72
C LEU A 97 -0.54 -5.99 3.50
N LEU A 98 0.30 -5.45 4.36
CA LEU A 98 0.02 -4.28 5.18
C LEU A 98 1.04 -3.19 4.86
N ALA A 99 0.55 -1.98 4.66
CA ALA A 99 1.35 -0.79 4.46
C ALA A 99 0.90 0.30 5.43
N VAL A 100 1.86 1.06 5.94
CA VAL A 100 1.61 2.25 6.75
C VAL A 100 2.40 3.41 6.17
N VAL A 101 1.71 4.52 5.91
CA VAL A 101 2.33 5.77 5.46
C VAL A 101 2.08 6.84 6.51
N ASP A 102 3.14 7.52 6.91
CA ASP A 102 3.13 8.54 7.97
C ASP A 102 3.88 9.79 7.50
N HIS A 103 3.24 10.95 7.58
CA HIS A 103 3.82 12.26 7.28
C HIS A 103 3.76 13.21 8.49
N SER A 104 3.49 12.72 9.70
CA SER A 104 3.34 13.55 10.90
C SER A 104 4.59 14.34 11.30
N GLN A 105 5.78 13.80 11.00
CA GLN A 105 7.07 14.46 11.20
C GLN A 105 7.89 14.48 9.91
N LYS A 106 8.14 13.28 9.37
CA LYS A 106 8.84 13.05 8.10
C LYS A 106 8.13 11.94 7.34
N MET A 107 8.12 12.01 6.01
CA MET A 107 7.52 10.95 5.21
C MET A 107 8.20 9.62 5.52
N THR A 108 7.40 8.66 5.98
CA THR A 108 7.84 7.31 6.29
C THR A 108 6.83 6.35 5.66
N CYS A 109 7.34 5.39 4.87
CA CYS A 109 6.51 4.34 4.30
C CYS A 109 7.03 3.00 4.82
N GLN A 110 6.13 2.17 5.33
CA GLN A 110 6.48 0.86 5.88
C GLN A 110 5.56 -0.20 5.31
N MET A 111 6.10 -1.38 5.01
CA MET A 111 5.33 -2.50 4.47
C MET A 111 5.76 -3.82 5.09
N ILE A 112 4.81 -4.75 5.22
CA ILE A 112 5.03 -6.12 5.70
C ILE A 112 4.00 -7.06 5.08
N SER A 113 4.37 -8.31 4.88
CA SER A 113 3.46 -9.38 4.50
C SER A 113 3.20 -10.36 5.66
N ASN A 114 2.21 -11.23 5.50
CA ASN A 114 2.01 -12.37 6.39
C ASN A 114 2.97 -13.55 6.12
N GLN A 115 3.96 -13.40 5.22
CA GLN A 115 4.96 -14.43 4.98
C GLN A 115 5.79 -14.72 6.25
N PRO A 116 6.00 -16.00 6.61
CA PRO A 116 6.84 -16.35 7.75
C PRO A 116 8.26 -15.78 7.61
N GLY A 117 8.74 -15.13 8.67
CA GLY A 117 10.08 -14.53 8.70
C GLY A 117 10.21 -13.17 8.02
N ASP A 118 9.16 -12.67 7.35
CA ASP A 118 9.19 -11.33 6.75
C ASP A 118 9.31 -10.24 7.82
N THR A 119 9.99 -9.16 7.52
CA THR A 119 10.20 -8.04 8.43
C THR A 119 9.65 -6.75 7.84
N TRP A 120 9.42 -5.74 8.66
CA TRP A 120 9.00 -4.43 8.16
C TRP A 120 10.05 -3.85 7.21
N HIS A 121 9.68 -3.70 5.94
CA HIS A 121 10.42 -2.96 4.94
C HIS A 121 10.13 -1.49 5.14
N ARG A 122 11.16 -0.66 5.25
CA ARG A 122 11.03 0.77 5.54
C ARG A 122 11.65 1.61 4.46
N LEU A 123 10.98 2.70 4.16
CA LEU A 123 11.40 3.70 3.19
C LEU A 123 11.28 5.08 3.82
N TYR A 124 12.36 5.85 3.71
CA TYR A 124 12.42 7.25 4.12
C TYR A 124 12.79 8.06 2.88
N PRO A 125 11.81 8.58 2.13
CA PRO A 125 12.10 9.46 1.01
C PRO A 125 12.86 10.70 1.48
N GLU A 126 13.97 11.02 0.82
CA GLU A 126 14.82 12.18 1.14
C GLU A 126 15.10 13.01 -0.13
N GLY A 127 14.95 14.33 -0.01
CA GLY A 127 15.17 15.28 -1.11
C GLY A 127 14.19 15.12 -2.27
N GLU A 128 14.62 15.49 -3.48
CA GLU A 128 13.76 15.51 -4.67
C GLU A 128 13.58 14.13 -5.35
N ARG A 129 14.12 13.07 -4.76
CA ARG A 129 14.07 11.72 -5.35
C ARG A 129 12.82 10.97 -4.91
N LEU A 130 12.15 10.36 -5.88
CA LEU A 130 11.05 9.44 -5.62
C LEU A 130 11.61 8.10 -5.16
N ALA A 131 10.99 7.56 -4.13
CA ALA A 131 11.29 6.26 -3.59
C ALA A 131 10.05 5.37 -3.75
N ALA A 132 10.26 4.09 -4.06
CA ALA A 132 9.16 3.17 -4.33
C ALA A 132 9.31 1.85 -3.58
N LEU A 133 8.20 1.34 -3.06
CA LEU A 133 8.07 0.00 -2.49
C LEU A 133 7.00 -0.76 -3.27
N TYR A 134 7.28 -2.00 -3.62
CA TYR A 134 6.34 -2.91 -4.25
C TYR A 134 6.27 -4.19 -3.44
N MET A 135 5.07 -4.65 -3.16
CA MET A 135 4.85 -5.95 -2.53
C MET A 135 3.66 -6.60 -3.22
N ALA A 136 3.83 -7.87 -3.59
CA ALA A 136 2.84 -8.64 -4.30
C ALA A 136 2.67 -10.02 -3.65
N GLY A 137 1.51 -10.63 -3.87
CA GLY A 137 1.23 -11.99 -3.43
C GLY A 137 1.99 -13.05 -4.24
N ARG A 138 1.85 -14.31 -3.86
CA ARG A 138 2.58 -15.48 -4.39
C ARG A 138 2.46 -15.72 -5.90
N GLY A 139 1.49 -15.09 -6.56
CA GLY A 139 1.31 -15.13 -8.02
C GLY A 139 2.27 -14.24 -8.81
N VAL A 140 3.05 -13.39 -8.12
CA VAL A 140 4.03 -12.50 -8.73
C VAL A 140 5.43 -12.87 -8.24
N ASP A 141 6.27 -13.33 -9.14
CA ASP A 141 7.66 -13.64 -8.83
C ASP A 141 8.58 -12.40 -8.89
N GLU A 142 9.84 -12.57 -8.49
CA GLU A 142 10.83 -11.50 -8.49
C GLU A 142 11.08 -10.92 -9.90
N TYR A 143 10.97 -11.75 -10.95
CA TYR A 143 11.12 -11.29 -12.33
C TYR A 143 9.97 -10.36 -12.73
N GLN A 144 8.73 -10.70 -12.38
CA GLN A 144 7.56 -9.86 -12.59
C GLN A 144 7.62 -8.57 -11.75
N ILE A 145 8.12 -8.63 -10.50
CA ILE A 145 8.39 -7.42 -9.69
C ILE A 145 9.41 -6.51 -10.38
N ARG A 146 10.47 -7.07 -10.99
CA ARG A 146 11.43 -6.29 -11.80
C ARG A 146 10.76 -5.65 -13.01
N GLN A 147 9.87 -6.35 -13.69
CA GLN A 147 9.10 -5.79 -14.81
C GLN A 147 8.18 -4.65 -14.36
N ILE A 148 7.49 -4.80 -13.23
CA ILE A 148 6.67 -3.75 -12.61
C ILE A 148 7.54 -2.52 -12.27
N SER A 149 8.70 -2.73 -11.67
CA SER A 149 9.63 -1.64 -11.33
C SER A 149 10.15 -0.90 -12.56
N ALA A 150 10.53 -1.64 -13.61
CA ALA A 150 10.99 -1.06 -14.88
C ALA A 150 9.87 -0.26 -15.57
N GLU A 151 8.66 -0.81 -15.60
CA GLU A 151 7.49 -0.14 -16.17
C GLU A 151 7.12 1.13 -15.39
N CYS A 152 7.19 1.08 -14.06
CA CYS A 152 6.98 2.27 -13.22
C CYS A 152 8.01 3.36 -13.53
N SER A 153 9.29 3.00 -13.61
CA SER A 153 10.37 3.92 -13.99
C SER A 153 10.15 4.53 -15.37
N ARG A 154 9.69 3.73 -16.34
CA ARG A 154 9.34 4.19 -17.68
C ARG A 154 8.17 5.18 -17.67
N LEU A 155 7.12 4.88 -16.91
CA LEU A 155 5.92 5.72 -16.79
C LEU A 155 6.23 7.08 -16.14
N ILE A 156 7.03 7.08 -15.08
CA ILE A 156 7.47 8.32 -14.40
C ILE A 156 8.38 9.15 -15.31
N ARG A 157 9.35 8.52 -16.00
CA ARG A 157 10.27 9.25 -16.90
C ARG A 157 9.56 9.83 -18.13
N LYS A 158 8.53 9.14 -18.65
CA LYS A 158 7.78 9.59 -19.83
C LYS A 158 7.10 10.94 -19.63
N SER A 159 6.76 11.32 -18.39
CA SER A 159 6.06 12.57 -18.09
C SER A 159 6.97 13.75 -17.76
N GLY A 160 8.26 13.50 -17.49
CA GLY A 160 9.29 14.54 -17.32
C GLY A 160 9.15 15.47 -16.11
N LYS A 161 8.18 15.24 -15.20
CA LYS A 161 8.00 16.01 -13.95
C LYS A 161 7.75 15.04 -12.77
N ASN A 162 8.09 15.46 -11.55
CA ASN A 162 7.86 14.68 -10.33
C ASN A 162 6.64 15.22 -9.54
N SER A 163 5.48 15.37 -10.19
CA SER A 163 4.25 15.85 -9.53
C SER A 163 3.37 14.69 -9.04
N VAL A 164 2.56 14.95 -8.00
CA VAL A 164 1.60 13.98 -7.44
C VAL A 164 0.64 13.47 -8.50
N GLU A 165 0.12 14.35 -9.36
CA GLU A 165 -0.85 13.99 -10.40
C GLU A 165 -0.25 13.05 -11.45
N GLN A 166 1.03 13.24 -11.76
CA GLN A 166 1.75 12.39 -12.70
C GLN A 166 2.02 11.02 -12.08
N VAL A 167 2.44 10.97 -10.82
CA VAL A 167 2.67 9.70 -10.12
C VAL A 167 1.36 8.96 -9.90
N SER A 168 0.29 9.66 -9.55
CA SER A 168 -1.09 9.15 -9.49
C SER A 168 -1.51 8.51 -10.83
N SER A 169 -1.15 9.14 -11.96
CA SER A 169 -1.44 8.60 -13.30
C SER A 169 -0.55 7.40 -13.65
N ALA A 170 0.74 7.45 -13.29
CA ALA A 170 1.67 6.34 -13.46
C ALA A 170 1.24 5.12 -12.62
N GLN A 171 0.79 5.33 -11.38
CA GLN A 171 0.28 4.27 -10.51
C GLN A 171 -0.98 3.60 -11.06
N LYS A 172 -1.90 4.36 -11.67
CA LYS A 172 -3.06 3.77 -12.37
C LYS A 172 -2.65 2.88 -13.53
N ALA A 173 -1.71 3.35 -14.36
CA ALA A 173 -1.21 2.57 -15.49
C ALA A 173 -0.43 1.33 -15.02
N LEU A 174 0.39 1.48 -13.97
CA LEU A 174 1.16 0.41 -13.36
C LEU A 174 0.25 -0.67 -12.76
N ASN A 175 -0.82 -0.26 -12.10
CA ASN A 175 -1.79 -1.17 -11.52
C ASN A 175 -2.54 -1.97 -12.60
N LYS A 176 -2.86 -1.36 -13.74
CA LYS A 176 -3.38 -2.10 -14.91
C LYS A 176 -2.35 -3.10 -15.43
N PHE A 177 -1.10 -2.68 -15.61
CA PHE A 177 0.00 -3.55 -16.05
C PHE A 177 0.20 -4.74 -15.10
N ALA A 178 0.16 -4.52 -13.79
CA ALA A 178 0.21 -5.60 -12.80
C ALA A 178 -0.98 -6.56 -12.94
N GLY A 179 -2.20 -6.05 -13.19
CA GLY A 179 -3.40 -6.87 -13.45
C GLY A 179 -3.35 -7.67 -14.74
N ASP A 180 -2.58 -7.25 -15.73
CA ASP A 180 -2.33 -8.03 -16.95
C ASP A 180 -1.33 -9.18 -16.69
N LEU A 181 -0.43 -9.03 -15.72
CA LEU A 181 0.49 -10.09 -15.27
C LEU A 181 -0.20 -11.12 -14.37
N ASP A 182 -1.30 -10.75 -13.72
CA ASP A 182 -2.14 -11.64 -12.92
C ASP A 182 -3.61 -11.17 -12.92
N HIS A 183 -4.43 -11.91 -13.67
CA HIS A 183 -5.85 -11.64 -13.90
C HIS A 183 -6.74 -11.74 -12.64
N THR A 184 -6.19 -12.13 -11.49
CA THR A 184 -6.90 -12.17 -10.21
C THR A 184 -6.87 -10.84 -9.45
N ILE A 185 -6.22 -9.81 -10.00
CA ILE A 185 -6.28 -8.42 -9.50
C ILE A 185 -7.66 -7.82 -9.82
N GLY A 186 -8.42 -7.48 -8.77
CA GLY A 186 -9.74 -6.86 -8.90
C GLY A 186 -10.95 -7.80 -9.07
N THR A 187 -10.74 -9.12 -9.24
CA THR A 187 -11.78 -10.09 -9.61
C THR A 187 -12.16 -11.11 -8.52
N ARG A 188 -11.73 -10.95 -7.26
CA ARG A 188 -12.09 -11.91 -6.19
C ARG A 188 -13.55 -11.76 -5.73
N THR A 189 -14.42 -12.54 -6.35
CA THR A 189 -15.69 -13.04 -5.80
C THR A 189 -15.36 -14.18 -4.83
N PHE A 190 -15.84 -14.11 -3.59
CA PHE A 190 -15.66 -15.16 -2.59
C PHE A 190 -16.74 -16.24 -2.77
N LEU A 191 -16.34 -17.50 -2.84
CA LEU A 191 -17.24 -18.65 -2.61
C LEU A 191 -17.09 -19.06 -1.14
N LEU A 192 -18.20 -18.93 -0.39
CA LEU A 192 -18.34 -19.51 0.95
C LEU A 192 -18.53 -21.02 0.77
N HIS A 193 -17.60 -21.83 1.27
CA HIS A 193 -17.91 -23.22 1.59
C HIS A 193 -18.62 -23.22 2.94
N VAL A 194 -19.89 -23.66 2.93
CA VAL A 194 -20.72 -23.93 4.12
C VAL A 194 -20.22 -25.19 4.80
#